data_AF-A0A969DX91-F1
#
_entry.id   AF-A0A969DX91-F1
#
_cell.length_a   1.000
_cell.length_b   1.000
_cell.length_c   1.000
_cell.angle_alpha   90.00
_cell.angle_beta   90.00
_cell.angle_gamma   90.00
#
_symmetry.space_group_name_H-M   'P 1'
#
loop_
_entity.id
_entity.type
_entity.pdbx_description
1 polymer ?
#
loop_
_entity_poly.entity_id
_entity_poly.type
_entity_poly.pdbx_seq_one_letter_code
_entity_poly.pdbx_strand_id
1 'polypeptide(L)'
;MESLVVEEVERQLQKVALRQKSFIAPDAVATYALNRLKPLYANSIRGYECQEQLARREFGSTIELAVRQGIAAVERDPLRMAQPLDLQEDGKAEQALRAMKRILQRQDLDWENLPDVLEEALNGASHGQPTWRPREASPLANPSLHWTHGRLRSRP
;
A
#
# COMPACT_ATOMS: atom_id res chain seq x y z
N MET A 1 17.91 -5.16 10.00
CA MET A 1 17.81 -4.28 11.20
C MET A 1 16.38 -4.24 11.71
N GLU A 2 15.42 -3.86 10.86
CA GLU A 2 13.99 -3.83 11.19
C GLU A 2 13.46 -5.17 11.69
N SER A 3 13.72 -6.26 10.95
CA SER A 3 13.38 -7.63 11.36
C SER A 3 13.88 -7.98 12.76
N LEU A 4 15.15 -7.68 13.07
CA LEU A 4 15.76 -7.96 14.37
C LEU A 4 15.12 -7.15 15.51
N VAL A 5 14.72 -5.90 15.23
CA VAL A 5 14.00 -5.08 16.21
C VAL A 5 12.61 -5.65 16.47
N VAL A 6 11.89 -6.07 15.42
CA VAL A 6 10.57 -6.69 15.56
C VAL A 6 10.66 -7.99 16.37
N GLU A 7 11.60 -8.88 16.03
CA GLU A 7 11.88 -10.11 16.77
C GLU A 7 12.15 -9.82 18.26
N GLU A 8 12.94 -8.79 18.56
CA GLU A 8 13.28 -8.42 19.93
C GLU A 8 12.11 -7.77 20.69
N VAL A 9 11.29 -6.96 20.01
CA VAL A 9 10.06 -6.38 20.56
C VAL A 9 9.12 -7.49 20.98
N GLU A 10 8.87 -8.46 20.10
CA GLU A 10 8.03 -9.63 20.41
C GLU A 10 8.59 -10.41 21.61
N ARG A 11 9.90 -10.68 21.63
CA ARG A 11 10.57 -11.40 22.71
C ARG A 11 10.43 -10.69 24.06
N GLN A 12 10.61 -9.36 24.11
CA GLN A 12 10.47 -8.62 25.36
C GLN A 12 9.00 -8.47 25.78
N LEU A 13 8.09 -8.19 24.84
CA LEU A 13 6.66 -8.10 25.12
C LEU A 13 6.08 -9.43 25.61
N GLN A 14 6.62 -10.58 25.21
CA GLN A 14 6.21 -11.87 25.79
C GLN A 14 6.43 -11.92 27.30
N LYS A 15 7.50 -11.29 27.82
CA LYS A 15 7.89 -11.27 29.24
C LYS A 15 7.14 -10.22 30.07
N VAL A 16 6.49 -9.24 29.43
CA VAL A 16 5.71 -8.19 30.10
C VAL A 16 4.40 -8.77 30.66
N ALA A 17 3.91 -8.26 31.79
CA ALA A 17 2.63 -8.70 32.37
C ALA A 17 1.44 -8.36 31.44
N LEU A 18 0.45 -9.27 31.33
CA LEU A 18 -0.70 -9.15 30.41
C LEU A 18 -1.46 -7.81 30.50
N ARG A 19 -1.56 -7.23 31.71
CA ARG A 19 -2.22 -5.93 31.92
C ARG A 19 -1.51 -4.78 31.20
N GLN A 20 -0.18 -4.79 31.17
CA GLN A 20 0.64 -3.76 30.53
C GLN A 20 0.66 -3.94 29.00
N LYS A 21 0.61 -5.19 28.51
CA LYS A 21 0.58 -5.49 27.07
C LYS A 21 -0.58 -4.80 26.32
N SER A 22 -1.72 -4.63 26.98
CA SER A 22 -2.91 -4.02 26.36
C SER A 22 -2.72 -2.55 25.94
N PHE A 23 -1.75 -1.86 26.54
CA PHE A 23 -1.50 -0.44 26.30
C PHE A 23 -0.23 -0.19 25.49
N ILE A 24 0.56 -1.22 25.21
CA ILE A 24 1.83 -1.09 24.49
C ILE A 24 1.61 -1.47 23.02
N ALA A 25 1.60 -0.48 22.14
CA ALA A 25 1.59 -0.71 20.70
C ALA A 25 2.99 -1.18 20.24
N PRO A 26 3.13 -2.40 19.68
CA PRO A 26 4.43 -2.92 19.22
C PRO A 26 5.10 -2.02 18.19
N ASP A 27 4.31 -1.46 17.26
CA ASP A 27 4.80 -0.56 16.20
C ASP A 27 5.43 0.72 16.79
N ALA A 28 4.85 1.25 17.88
CA ALA A 28 5.39 2.42 18.56
C ALA A 28 6.73 2.12 19.23
N VAL A 29 6.88 0.93 19.83
CA VAL A 29 8.14 0.47 20.42
C VAL A 29 9.19 0.26 19.32
N ALA A 30 8.83 -0.40 18.23
CA ALA A 30 9.73 -0.63 17.09
C ALA A 30 10.20 0.70 16.49
N THR A 31 9.28 1.63 16.27
CA THR A 31 9.59 2.99 15.77
C THR A 31 10.49 3.74 16.74
N TYR A 32 10.22 3.68 18.05
CA TYR A 32 11.07 4.32 19.06
C TYR A 32 12.51 3.78 19.01
N ALA A 33 12.66 2.46 18.90
CA ALA A 33 13.94 1.79 18.86
C ALA A 33 14.69 2.10 17.56
N LEU A 34 14.06 1.94 16.40
CA LEU A 34 14.65 2.19 15.09
C LEU A 34 15.16 3.62 14.93
N ASN A 35 14.42 4.61 15.45
CA ASN A 35 14.83 6.02 15.44
C ASN A 35 16.10 6.31 16.27
N ARG A 36 16.61 5.35 17.04
CA ARG A 36 17.81 5.49 17.90
C ARG A 36 18.92 4.52 17.52
N LEU A 37 18.66 3.63 16.58
CA LEU A 37 19.64 2.65 16.14
C LEU A 37 20.31 3.14 14.86
N LYS A 38 21.55 2.71 14.66
CA LYS A 38 22.27 2.99 13.42
C LYS A 38 21.53 2.32 12.25
N PRO A 39 21.15 3.05 11.20
CA PRO A 39 20.54 2.44 10.04
C PRO A 39 21.59 1.64 9.26
N LEU A 40 21.23 0.44 8.82
CA LEU A 40 22.09 -0.47 8.05
C LEU A 40 21.46 -0.69 6.68
N TYR A 41 21.50 0.34 5.84
CA TYR A 41 20.97 0.28 4.47
C TYR A 41 21.91 -0.51 3.56
N ALA A 42 21.32 -1.14 2.55
CA ALA A 42 22.04 -1.85 1.51
C ALA A 42 21.42 -1.55 0.14
N ASN A 43 22.27 -1.46 -0.89
CA ASN A 43 21.88 -1.27 -2.28
C ASN A 43 21.94 -2.56 -3.12
N SER A 44 22.21 -3.70 -2.47
CA SER A 44 22.33 -5.02 -3.10
C SER A 44 21.95 -6.12 -2.12
N ILE A 45 21.54 -7.27 -2.65
CA ILE A 45 21.17 -8.45 -1.84
C ILE A 45 22.35 -8.91 -0.99
N ARG A 46 23.56 -8.99 -1.57
CA ARG A 46 24.79 -9.33 -0.81
C ARG A 46 25.09 -8.31 0.30
N GLY A 47 24.88 -7.03 0.00
CA GLY A 47 25.00 -5.97 1.00
C GLY A 47 24.01 -6.16 2.14
N TYR A 48 22.76 -6.49 1.83
CA TYR A 48 21.71 -6.76 2.81
C TYR A 48 22.08 -7.92 3.74
N GLU A 49 22.52 -9.06 3.18
CA GLU A 49 22.96 -10.23 3.95
C GLU A 49 24.15 -9.90 4.87
N CYS A 50 25.13 -9.17 4.37
CA CYS A 50 26.28 -8.73 5.16
C CYS A 50 25.86 -7.82 6.32
N GLN A 51 24.99 -6.85 6.05
CA GLN A 51 24.45 -5.95 7.08
C GLN A 51 23.61 -6.71 8.11
N GLU A 52 22.86 -7.74 7.70
CA GLU A 52 22.10 -8.58 8.62
C GLU A 52 23.04 -9.36 9.56
N GLN A 53 24.08 -9.98 9.02
CA GLN A 53 25.08 -10.69 9.83
C GLN A 53 25.80 -9.76 10.80
N LEU A 54 26.19 -8.58 10.34
CA LEU A 54 26.79 -7.53 11.18
C LEU A 54 25.84 -7.13 12.32
N ALA A 55 24.58 -6.86 11.99
CA ALA A 55 23.55 -6.49 12.95
C ALA A 55 23.39 -7.55 14.06
N ARG A 56 23.33 -8.84 13.68
CA ARG A 56 23.22 -9.95 14.64
C ARG A 56 24.46 -10.08 15.53
N ARG A 57 25.65 -9.81 15.01
CA ARG A 57 26.92 -9.96 15.76
C ARG A 57 27.20 -8.79 16.70
N GLU A 58 26.97 -7.56 16.26
CA GLU A 58 27.47 -6.36 16.93
C GLU A 58 26.38 -5.52 17.59
N PHE A 59 25.15 -5.57 17.09
CA PHE A 59 24.08 -4.66 17.53
C PHE A 59 23.08 -5.30 18.49
N GLY A 60 23.20 -6.60 18.81
CA GLY A 60 22.26 -7.31 19.67
C GLY A 60 21.99 -6.59 21.00
N SER A 61 23.03 -6.26 21.77
CA SER A 61 22.90 -5.55 23.06
C SER A 61 22.29 -4.15 22.92
N THR A 62 22.60 -3.45 21.82
CA THR A 62 22.08 -2.11 21.54
C THR A 62 20.60 -2.17 21.16
N ILE A 63 20.20 -3.17 20.37
CA ILE A 63 18.81 -3.46 20.02
C ILE A 63 18.01 -3.78 21.28
N GLU A 64 18.51 -4.68 22.12
CA GLU A 64 17.87 -5.04 23.39
C GLU A 64 17.63 -3.81 24.28
N LEU A 65 18.64 -2.94 24.41
CA LEU A 65 18.54 -1.72 25.20
C LEU A 65 17.54 -0.72 24.60
N ALA A 66 17.58 -0.51 23.29
CA ALA A 66 16.68 0.41 22.60
C ALA A 66 15.22 -0.03 22.69
N VAL A 67 14.96 -1.33 22.53
CA VAL A 67 13.62 -1.92 22.69
C VAL A 67 13.13 -1.77 24.13
N ARG A 68 13.98 -2.04 25.13
CA ARG A 68 13.63 -1.87 26.54
C ARG A 68 13.26 -0.43 26.88
N GLN A 69 14.02 0.53 26.36
CA GLN A 69 13.72 1.95 26.50
C GLN A 69 12.42 2.34 25.76
N GLY A 70 12.15 1.72 24.60
CA GLY A 70 10.92 1.92 23.85
C GLY A 70 9.68 1.44 24.62
N ILE A 71 9.76 0.27 25.24
CA ILE A 71 8.68 -0.25 26.09
C ILE A 71 8.40 0.74 27.23
N ALA A 72 9.44 1.15 27.97
CA ALA A 72 9.29 2.11 29.07
C ALA A 72 8.76 3.48 28.61
N ALA A 73 9.15 3.95 27.41
CA ALA A 73 8.68 5.21 26.85
C ALA A 73 7.19 5.16 26.46
N VAL A 74 6.75 4.04 25.88
CA VAL A 74 5.34 3.82 25.51
C VAL A 74 4.48 3.61 26.75
N GLU A 75 4.97 2.88 27.76
CA GLU A 75 4.28 2.70 29.04
C GLU A 75 4.09 4.03 29.79
N ARG A 76 5.05 4.95 29.69
CA ARG A 76 4.98 6.26 30.36
C ARG A 76 3.93 7.19 29.75
N ASP A 77 3.66 7.06 28.45
CA ASP A 77 2.68 7.89 27.74
C ASP A 77 1.82 7.04 26.79
N PRO A 78 0.91 6.19 27.34
CA PRO A 78 0.09 5.29 26.52
C PRO A 78 -0.96 6.03 25.68
N LEU A 79 -1.28 7.27 26.05
CA LEU A 79 -2.25 8.12 25.38
C LEU A 79 -1.60 9.01 24.32
N ARG A 80 -0.32 8.81 24.01
CA ARG A 80 0.34 9.47 22.88
C ARG A 80 -0.29 8.98 21.57
N MET A 81 -1.45 9.54 21.23
CA MET A 81 -2.11 9.37 19.96
C MET A 81 -1.32 10.17 18.92
N ALA A 82 -0.27 9.56 18.37
CA ALA A 82 0.30 10.06 17.14
C ALA A 82 -0.77 9.93 16.06
N GLN A 83 -1.11 11.04 15.39
CA GLN A 83 -1.94 10.97 14.20
C GLN A 83 -1.22 10.04 13.21
N PRO A 84 -1.84 8.92 12.79
CA PRO A 84 -1.23 8.03 11.84
C PRO A 84 -0.90 8.78 10.56
N LEU A 85 0.24 8.45 9.93
CA LEU A 85 0.49 8.92 8.57
C LEU A 85 -0.61 8.35 7.68
N ASP A 86 -1.36 9.24 7.04
CA ASP A 86 -2.42 8.84 6.14
C ASP A 86 -1.80 8.40 4.81
N LEU A 87 -1.51 7.10 4.70
CA LEU A 87 -1.03 6.46 3.48
C LEU A 87 -2.15 6.24 2.46
N GLN A 88 -3.31 6.92 2.58
CA GLN A 88 -4.46 6.72 1.70
C GLN A 88 -4.20 6.92 0.20
N GLU A 89 -3.06 7.50 -0.20
CA GLU A 89 -2.66 7.53 -1.60
C GLU A 89 -2.37 6.12 -2.16
N ASP A 90 -1.89 5.19 -1.33
CA ASP A 90 -1.61 3.80 -1.73
C ASP A 90 -2.90 3.02 -2.07
N GLY A 91 -4.03 3.42 -1.48
CA GLY A 91 -5.32 2.78 -1.71
C GLY A 91 -5.98 3.15 -3.04
N LYS A 92 -5.64 4.30 -3.65
CA LYS A 92 -6.27 4.76 -4.90
C LYS A 92 -5.93 3.81 -6.07
N ALA A 93 -4.68 3.36 -6.14
CA ALA A 93 -4.23 2.41 -7.17
C ALA A 93 -4.98 1.08 -7.02
N GLU A 94 -5.03 0.51 -5.81
CA GLU A 94 -5.79 -0.72 -5.57
C GLU A 94 -7.29 -0.58 -5.86
N GLN A 95 -7.89 0.55 -5.48
CA GLN A 95 -9.29 0.84 -5.79
C GLN A 95 -9.52 0.93 -7.30
N ALA A 96 -8.60 1.56 -8.04
CA ALA A 96 -8.63 1.62 -9.50
C ALA A 96 -8.53 0.23 -10.12
N LEU A 97 -7.60 -0.62 -9.67
CA LEU A 97 -7.47 -1.99 -10.16
C LEU A 97 -8.72 -2.83 -9.85
N ARG A 98 -9.30 -2.71 -8.65
CA ARG A 98 -10.57 -3.36 -8.30
C ARG A 98 -11.74 -2.86 -9.15
N ALA A 99 -11.74 -1.58 -9.53
CA ALA A 99 -12.73 -1.05 -10.49
C ALA A 99 -12.50 -1.63 -11.89
N MET A 100 -11.25 -1.72 -12.34
CA MET A 100 -10.87 -2.30 -13.63
C MET A 100 -11.27 -3.77 -13.74
N LYS A 101 -11.00 -4.59 -12.70
CA LYS A 101 -11.45 -5.99 -12.60
C LYS A 101 -12.96 -6.13 -12.85
N ARG A 102 -13.76 -5.23 -12.28
CA ARG A 102 -15.21 -5.23 -12.45
C ARG A 102 -15.63 -4.80 -13.85
N ILE A 103 -14.98 -3.78 -14.42
CA ILE A 103 -15.29 -3.29 -15.77
C ILE A 103 -14.95 -4.37 -16.80
N LEU A 104 -13.74 -4.90 -16.75
CA LEU A 104 -13.23 -5.89 -17.70
C LEU A 104 -13.73 -7.32 -17.41
N GLN A 105 -14.48 -7.51 -16.31
CA GLN A 105 -15.01 -8.81 -15.85
C GLN A 105 -13.93 -9.90 -15.69
N ARG A 106 -12.68 -9.49 -15.47
CA ARG A 106 -11.52 -10.37 -15.22
C ARG A 106 -11.09 -10.29 -13.77
N GLN A 107 -11.21 -11.41 -13.05
CA GLN A 107 -10.80 -11.50 -11.63
C GLN A 107 -9.29 -11.75 -11.48
N ASP A 108 -8.71 -12.39 -12.48
CA ASP A 108 -7.29 -12.69 -12.68
C ASP A 108 -6.44 -11.46 -13.06
N LEU A 109 -7.06 -10.30 -13.22
CA LEU A 109 -6.35 -9.06 -13.53
C LEU A 109 -5.41 -8.66 -12.38
N ASP A 110 -4.16 -8.36 -12.67
CA ASP A 110 -3.19 -7.79 -11.74
C ASP A 110 -2.40 -6.68 -12.44
N TRP A 111 -1.43 -6.07 -11.76
CA TRP A 111 -0.67 -4.98 -12.35
C TRP A 111 0.27 -5.40 -13.48
N GLU A 112 0.65 -6.68 -13.53
CA GLU A 112 1.57 -7.20 -14.55
C GLU A 112 0.82 -7.47 -15.86
N ASN A 113 -0.36 -8.07 -15.79
CA ASN A 113 -1.15 -8.43 -16.97
C ASN A 113 -2.14 -7.34 -17.42
N LEU A 114 -2.31 -6.27 -16.63
CA LEU A 114 -3.24 -5.18 -16.92
C LEU A 114 -3.03 -4.53 -18.30
N PRO A 115 -1.80 -4.20 -18.75
CA PRO A 115 -1.60 -3.54 -20.04
C PRO A 115 -2.09 -4.40 -21.21
N ASP A 116 -1.74 -5.68 -21.21
CA ASP A 116 -2.10 -6.62 -22.28
C ASP A 116 -3.62 -6.81 -22.38
N VAL A 117 -4.28 -6.99 -21.22
CA VAL A 117 -5.75 -7.14 -21.17
C VAL A 117 -6.45 -5.85 -21.62
N LEU A 118 -5.89 -4.69 -21.29
CA LEU A 118 -6.44 -3.42 -21.71
C LEU A 118 -6.30 -3.21 -23.23
N GLU A 119 -5.17 -3.59 -23.81
CA GLU A 119 -4.97 -3.54 -25.28
C GLU A 119 -5.93 -4.49 -26.01
N GLU A 120 -6.07 -5.73 -25.55
CA GLU A 120 -7.02 -6.70 -26.10
C GLU A 120 -8.45 -6.15 -26.04
N ALA A 121 -8.82 -5.60 -24.89
CA ALA A 121 -10.12 -4.97 -24.69
C ALA A 121 -10.32 -3.82 -25.70
N LEU A 122 -9.45 -2.81 -25.73
CA LEU A 122 -9.59 -1.65 -26.60
C LEU A 122 -9.68 -2.03 -28.09
N ASN A 123 -8.89 -3.01 -28.53
CA ASN A 123 -8.95 -3.54 -29.89
C ASN A 123 -10.28 -4.28 -30.15
N GLY A 124 -10.77 -5.09 -29.21
CA GLY A 124 -12.09 -5.72 -29.32
C GLY A 124 -13.23 -4.71 -29.48
N ALA A 125 -13.21 -3.62 -28.71
CA ALA A 125 -14.21 -2.56 -28.83
C ALA A 125 -14.13 -1.80 -30.16
N SER A 126 -12.94 -1.50 -30.68
CA SER A 126 -12.78 -0.82 -31.97
C SER A 126 -13.27 -1.69 -33.14
N HIS A 127 -13.17 -3.02 -33.01
CA HIS A 127 -13.70 -3.99 -33.97
C HIS A 127 -15.17 -4.38 -33.74
N GLY A 128 -15.88 -3.73 -32.81
CA GLY A 128 -17.32 -3.91 -32.59
C GLY A 128 -17.71 -5.13 -31.75
N GLN A 129 -16.75 -5.78 -31.07
CA GLN A 129 -16.98 -6.88 -30.13
C GLN A 129 -16.33 -6.57 -28.77
N PRO A 130 -16.89 -5.65 -27.97
CA PRO A 130 -16.35 -5.38 -26.65
C PRO A 130 -16.52 -6.62 -25.75
N THR A 131 -15.44 -7.07 -25.14
CA THR A 131 -15.42 -8.20 -24.19
C THR A 131 -16.00 -7.82 -22.82
N TRP A 132 -16.28 -6.53 -22.60
CA TRP A 132 -16.95 -6.00 -21.41
C TRP A 132 -18.26 -5.32 -21.77
N ARG A 133 -19.14 -5.17 -20.78
CA ARG A 133 -20.33 -4.33 -20.92
C ARG A 133 -19.97 -2.88 -20.63
N PRO A 134 -20.09 -1.96 -21.61
CA PRO A 134 -19.98 -0.53 -21.33
C PRO A 134 -20.99 -0.18 -20.24
N ARG A 135 -20.58 0.61 -19.24
CA ARG A 135 -21.51 1.16 -18.25
C ARG A 135 -22.57 1.95 -19.04
N GLU A 136 -23.82 1.52 -18.98
CA GLU A 136 -24.93 2.30 -19.53
C GLU A 136 -24.85 3.70 -18.91
N ALA A 137 -24.67 4.71 -19.76
CA ALA A 137 -24.70 6.10 -19.32
C ALA A 137 -26.05 6.30 -18.61
N SER A 138 -26.01 6.65 -17.32
CA SER A 138 -27.23 6.94 -16.58
C SER A 138 -28.03 8.00 -17.34
N PRO A 139 -29.34 7.79 -17.58
CA PRO A 139 -30.15 8.63 -18.48
C PRO A 139 -30.40 10.07 -17.99
N LEU A 140 -29.69 10.54 -16.97
CA LEU A 140 -29.84 11.88 -16.39
C LEU A 140 -28.76 12.89 -16.82
N ALA A 141 -27.89 12.54 -17.78
CA ALA A 141 -26.89 13.45 -18.32
C ALA A 141 -27.02 13.57 -19.84
N ASN A 142 -28.11 14.17 -20.33
CA ASN A 142 -28.13 14.66 -21.71
C ASN A 142 -28.97 15.94 -21.84
N PRO A 143 -28.35 17.13 -21.89
CA PRO A 143 -28.92 18.27 -22.57
C PRO A 143 -28.27 18.39 -23.96
N SER A 144 -28.94 17.80 -24.95
CA SER A 144 -29.16 18.41 -26.26
C SER A 144 -27.95 19.02 -27.00
N LEU A 145 -27.17 18.21 -27.72
CA LEU A 145 -26.38 18.69 -28.86
C LEU A 145 -27.00 18.17 -30.16
N HIS A 146 -27.93 18.96 -30.69
CA HIS A 146 -28.48 18.80 -32.02
C HIS A 146 -27.41 19.20 -33.05
N TRP A 147 -26.97 18.27 -33.89
CA TRP A 147 -26.22 18.58 -35.10
C TRP A 147 -27.19 18.45 -36.27
N THR A 148 -27.78 19.56 -36.73
CA THR A 148 -28.54 19.57 -37.99
C THR A 148 -27.57 19.72 -39.16
N HIS A 149 -27.41 18.66 -39.95
CA HIS A 149 -26.75 18.73 -41.25
C HIS A 149 -27.58 19.57 -42.23
N GLY A 150 -27.04 20.73 -42.62
CA GLY A 150 -27.53 21.52 -43.75
C GLY A 150 -27.33 20.75 -45.05
N ARG A 151 -28.42 20.27 -45.65
CA ARG A 151 -28.44 19.75 -47.02
C ARG A 151 -28.92 20.88 -47.94
N LEU A 152 -27.98 21.63 -48.55
CA LEU A 152 -28.28 22.52 -49.66
C LEU A 152 -28.61 21.66 -50.89
N ARG A 153 -29.91 21.57 -51.23
CA ARG A 153 -30.36 21.10 -52.54
C ARG A 153 -30.33 22.26 -53.51
N SER A 154 -29.63 22.05 -54.62
CA SER A 154 -29.56 22.92 -55.77
C SER A 154 -30.82 22.82 -56.64
N ARG A 155 -31.24 23.98 -57.18
CA ARG A 155 -31.95 24.19 -58.47
C ARG A 155 -33.47 23.93 -58.52
N PRO A 156 -34.21 24.53 -59.49
CA PRO A 156 -33.79 25.12 -60.78
C PRO A 156 -33.61 26.64 -60.82
#